data_AF-A0A225UJX0-F1
#
_entry.id   AF-A0A225UJX0-F1
#
_cell.length_a   1.000
_cell.length_b   1.000
_cell.length_c   1.000
_cell.angle_alpha   90.00
_cell.angle_beta   90.00
_cell.angle_gamma   90.00
#
_symmetry.space_group_name_H-M   'P 1'
#
loop_
_entity.id
_entity.type
_entity.pdbx_description
1 polymer ?
#
loop_
_entity_poly.entity_id
_entity_poly.type
_entity_poly.pdbx_seq_one_letter_code
_entity_poly.pdbx_strand_id
1 'polypeptide(L)'
;DDSLALKFRLQHTLATGSTVSILNQKLSRRFRENDRVVFMWKGFWEGEDIYSGIDVDETGWISVRPYSDGSRSGALVECCLRQFPASCLTVKGTESAVKDFHEMMQHESNQDVNEINRTLDKLLLEDSLSDIERNS
;
A
#
# COMPACT_ATOMS: atom_id res chain seq x y z
N ASP A 1 13.25 -9.67 -12.05
CA ASP A 1 11.80 -9.87 -11.97
C ASP A 1 11.12 -8.51 -11.83
N ASP A 2 10.01 -8.31 -12.51
CA ASP A 2 9.21 -7.07 -12.47
C ASP A 2 7.81 -7.31 -11.89
N SER A 3 7.48 -8.55 -11.52
CA SER A 3 6.23 -8.87 -10.82
C SER A 3 6.54 -9.36 -9.41
N LEU A 4 5.62 -9.14 -8.49
CA LEU A 4 5.72 -9.61 -7.11
C LEU A 4 4.35 -10.09 -6.64
N ALA A 5 4.31 -11.29 -6.05
CA ALA A 5 3.13 -11.82 -5.40
C ALA A 5 3.40 -11.92 -3.89
N LEU A 6 2.51 -11.34 -3.09
CA LEU A 6 2.58 -11.33 -1.64
C LEU A 6 1.28 -11.88 -1.07
N LYS A 7 1.40 -12.70 -0.03
CA LYS A 7 0.28 -13.14 0.79
C LYS A 7 0.73 -13.06 2.24
N PHE A 8 0.02 -12.27 3.03
CA PHE A 8 0.35 -12.05 4.44
C PHE A 8 -0.92 -11.86 5.24
N ARG A 9 -0.81 -12.11 6.55
CA ARG A 9 -1.91 -11.95 7.49
C ARG A 9 -1.63 -10.73 8.34
N LEU A 10 -2.58 -9.83 8.37
CA LEU A 10 -2.61 -8.67 9.25
C LEU A 10 -3.33 -9.09 10.53
N GLN A 11 -2.76 -8.76 11.68
CA GLN A 11 -3.35 -9.02 12.98
C GLN A 11 -3.51 -7.71 13.73
N HIS A 12 -4.67 -7.54 14.35
CA HIS A 12 -4.97 -6.37 15.14
C HIS A 12 -5.64 -6.76 16.45
N THR A 13 -5.23 -6.15 17.54
CA THR A 13 -5.84 -6.37 18.86
C THR A 13 -6.88 -5.29 19.10
N LEU A 14 -8.14 -5.70 19.19
CA LEU A 14 -9.26 -4.83 19.49
C LEU A 14 -9.15 -4.26 20.91
N ALA A 15 -9.88 -3.17 21.18
CA ALA A 15 -10.00 -2.60 22.52
C ALA A 15 -10.55 -3.60 23.55
N THR A 16 -11.28 -4.62 23.11
CA THR A 16 -11.77 -5.73 23.94
C THR A 16 -10.68 -6.72 24.36
N GLY A 17 -9.46 -6.58 23.83
CA GLY A 17 -8.36 -7.51 24.01
C GLY A 17 -8.37 -8.71 23.06
N SER A 18 -9.40 -8.84 22.21
CA SER A 18 -9.47 -9.91 21.20
C SER A 18 -8.59 -9.56 20.00
N THR A 19 -7.75 -10.50 19.55
CA THR A 19 -7.02 -10.38 18.29
C THR A 19 -7.88 -10.87 17.13
N VAL A 20 -7.93 -10.08 16.07
CA VAL A 20 -8.62 -10.36 14.81
C VAL A 20 -7.63 -10.32 13.67
N SER A 21 -7.95 -10.97 12.56
CA SER A 21 -7.10 -10.94 11.38
C SER A 21 -7.80 -10.65 10.05
N ILE A 22 -7.02 -10.11 9.12
CA ILE A 22 -7.36 -10.01 7.71
C ILE A 22 -6.25 -10.67 6.92
N LEU A 23 -6.63 -11.52 5.98
CA LEU A 23 -5.72 -12.05 4.99
C LEU A 23 -5.63 -11.08 3.81
N ASN A 24 -4.42 -10.62 3.50
CA ASN A 24 -4.16 -9.75 2.36
C ASN A 24 -3.31 -10.47 1.31
N GLN A 25 -3.77 -10.43 0.06
CA GLN A 25 -3.08 -10.97 -1.09
C GLN A 25 -2.87 -9.85 -2.10
N LYS A 26 -1.63 -9.59 -2.52
CA LYS A 26 -1.29 -8.58 -3.52
C LYS A 26 -0.49 -9.20 -4.66
N LEU A 27 -0.89 -8.92 -5.89
CA LEU A 27 -0.09 -9.13 -7.09
C LEU A 27 0.27 -7.77 -7.65
N SER A 28 1.56 -7.44 -7.69
CA SER A 28 2.05 -6.19 -8.25
C SER A 28 2.96 -6.42 -9.44
N ARG A 29 3.06 -5.39 -10.28
CA ARG A 29 3.98 -5.33 -11.41
C ARG A 29 4.55 -3.94 -11.57
N ARG A 30 5.84 -3.87 -11.81
CA ARG A 30 6.59 -2.66 -12.14
C ARG A 30 6.73 -2.52 -13.64
N PHE A 31 6.53 -1.30 -14.12
CA PHE A 31 6.75 -0.87 -15.48
C PHE A 31 7.76 0.27 -15.45
N ARG A 32 8.81 0.16 -16.26
CA ARG A 32 9.81 1.21 -16.43
C ARG A 32 9.57 1.90 -17.76
N GLU A 33 9.44 3.21 -17.72
CA GLU A 33 9.40 4.08 -18.89
C GLU A 33 10.63 5.00 -18.83
N ASN A 34 10.85 5.80 -19.88
CA ASN A 34 12.06 6.61 -20.01
C ASN A 34 12.18 7.68 -18.91
N ASP A 35 11.06 8.20 -18.43
CA ASP A 35 10.98 9.32 -17.48
C ASP A 35 10.24 8.98 -16.18
N ARG A 36 9.78 7.73 -16.02
CA ARG A 36 9.01 7.32 -14.83
C ARG A 36 9.06 5.82 -14.58
N VAL A 37 8.77 5.45 -13.33
CA VAL A 37 8.50 4.08 -12.92
C VAL A 37 7.07 4.00 -12.41
N VAL A 38 6.28 3.09 -12.95
CA VAL A 38 4.90 2.84 -12.55
C VAL A 38 4.82 1.47 -11.88
N PHE A 39 4.24 1.40 -10.70
CA PHE A 39 3.84 0.15 -10.08
C PHE A 39 2.32 0.05 -10.11
N MET A 40 1.81 -1.07 -10.58
CA MET A 40 0.39 -1.39 -10.51
C MET A 40 0.22 -2.62 -9.65
N TRP A 41 -0.90 -2.70 -8.92
CA TRP A 41 -1.24 -3.90 -8.18
C TRP A 41 -2.73 -4.20 -8.20
N LYS A 42 -3.03 -5.48 -8.05
CA LYS A 42 -4.35 -6.00 -7.68
C LYS A 42 -4.21 -6.65 -6.31
N GLY A 43 -5.07 -6.24 -5.38
CA GLY A 43 -5.13 -6.76 -4.02
C GLY A 43 -6.47 -7.43 -3.74
N PHE A 44 -6.47 -8.34 -2.77
CA PHE A 44 -7.67 -8.93 -2.20
C PHE A 44 -7.52 -8.99 -0.68
N TRP A 45 -8.52 -8.46 0.02
CA TRP A 45 -8.62 -8.46 1.47
C TRP A 45 -9.74 -9.41 1.87
N GLU A 46 -9.41 -10.44 2.63
CA GLU A 46 -10.35 -11.46 3.11
C GLU A 46 -10.46 -11.35 4.63
N GLY A 47 -11.64 -11.02 5.11
CA GLY A 47 -11.92 -10.96 6.54
C GLY A 47 -11.91 -12.35 7.18
N GLU A 48 -11.14 -12.49 8.25
CA GLU A 48 -11.15 -13.68 9.10
C GLU A 48 -11.90 -13.38 10.42
N ASP A 49 -12.21 -14.40 11.22
CA ASP A 49 -12.89 -14.26 12.51
C ASP A 49 -14.22 -13.48 12.46
N ILE A 50 -14.33 -12.39 13.22
CA ILE A 50 -15.51 -11.50 13.26
C ILE A 50 -15.74 -10.77 11.93
N TYR A 51 -14.74 -10.75 11.05
CA TYR A 51 -14.82 -10.17 9.72
C TYR A 51 -15.17 -11.20 8.63
N SER A 52 -15.43 -12.46 9.00
CA SER A 52 -15.74 -13.51 8.03
C SER A 52 -16.91 -13.12 7.12
N GLY A 53 -16.67 -13.19 5.80
CA GLY A 53 -17.62 -12.79 4.77
C GLY A 53 -17.58 -11.29 4.41
N ILE A 54 -16.59 -10.55 4.92
CA ILE A 54 -16.24 -9.20 4.46
C ILE A 54 -15.00 -9.32 3.59
N ASP A 55 -15.20 -9.17 2.28
CA ASP A 55 -14.15 -9.27 1.29
C ASP A 55 -14.07 -7.99 0.45
N VAL A 56 -12.85 -7.54 0.14
CA VAL A 56 -12.62 -6.30 -0.62
C VAL A 56 -11.59 -6.53 -1.72
N ASP A 57 -12.00 -6.22 -2.94
CA ASP A 57 -11.11 -6.11 -4.09
C ASP A 57 -10.41 -4.75 -4.05
N GLU A 58 -9.10 -4.78 -4.28
CA GLU A 58 -8.27 -3.60 -4.40
C GLU A 58 -7.59 -3.55 -5.76
N THR A 59 -7.50 -2.36 -6.35
CA THR A 59 -6.64 -2.11 -7.49
C THR A 59 -6.03 -0.74 -7.31
N GLY A 60 -4.71 -0.65 -7.48
CA GLY A 60 -4.01 0.60 -7.31
C GLY A 60 -2.84 0.75 -8.26
N TRP A 61 -2.38 1.99 -8.37
CA TRP A 61 -1.13 2.31 -9.03
C TRP A 61 -0.42 3.46 -8.32
N ILE A 62 0.90 3.47 -8.48
CA ILE A 62 1.80 4.56 -8.09
C ILE A 62 2.76 4.84 -9.24
N SER A 63 2.92 6.11 -9.60
CA SER A 63 3.86 6.58 -10.61
C SER A 63 4.87 7.49 -9.91
N VAL A 64 6.16 7.20 -10.10
CA VAL A 64 7.26 7.99 -9.58
C VAL A 64 8.05 8.54 -10.76
N ARG A 65 8.22 9.86 -10.83
CA ARG A 65 8.99 10.52 -11.88
C ARG A 65 9.86 11.65 -11.34
N PRO A 66 10.98 12.00 -12.00
CA PRO A 66 11.73 13.20 -11.67
C PRO A 66 10.83 14.44 -11.79
N TYR A 67 11.01 15.39 -10.88
CA TYR A 67 10.34 16.67 -10.88
C TYR A 67 11.36 17.80 -10.74
N SER A 68 11.21 18.83 -11.58
CA SER A 68 11.96 20.07 -11.44
C SER A 68 11.12 21.24 -11.95
N ASP A 69 11.04 22.32 -11.17
CA ASP A 69 10.39 23.58 -11.54
C ASP A 69 11.36 24.77 -11.60
N GLY A 70 12.67 24.48 -11.66
CA GLY A 70 13.75 25.47 -11.68
C GLY A 70 14.11 26.05 -10.31
N SER A 71 13.28 25.86 -9.27
CA SER A 71 13.56 26.25 -7.89
C SER A 71 13.75 25.03 -6.98
N ARG A 72 13.01 23.96 -7.26
CA ARG A 72 13.07 22.68 -6.54
C ARG A 72 13.32 21.54 -7.52
N SER A 73 14.09 20.57 -7.07
CA SER A 73 14.30 19.29 -7.75
C SER A 73 13.95 18.16 -6.78
N GLY A 74 13.34 17.09 -7.28
CA GLY A 74 12.95 15.95 -6.46
C GLY A 74 12.22 14.88 -7.27
N ALA A 75 11.38 14.10 -6.60
CA ALA A 75 10.49 13.13 -7.22
C ALA A 75 9.04 13.56 -7.04
N LEU A 76 8.25 13.49 -8.11
CA LEU A 76 6.79 13.57 -8.03
C LEU A 76 6.23 12.15 -7.94
N VAL A 77 5.47 11.91 -6.88
CA VAL A 77 4.77 10.64 -6.62
C VAL A 77 3.28 10.88 -6.80
N GLU A 78 2.69 10.17 -7.75
CA GLU A 78 1.25 10.17 -8.01
C GLU A 78 0.71 8.79 -7.67
N CYS A 79 -0.38 8.70 -6.92
CA CYS A 79 -0.99 7.43 -6.56
C CYS A 79 -2.51 7.46 -6.72
N CYS A 80 -3.09 6.31 -7.03
CA CYS A 80 -4.53 6.13 -7.02
C CYS A 80 -4.84 4.71 -6.52
N LEU A 81 -5.79 4.63 -5.59
CA LEU A 81 -6.25 3.38 -5.02
C LEU A 81 -7.77 3.29 -5.16
N ARG A 82 -8.24 2.16 -5.66
CA ARG A 82 -9.66 1.82 -5.72
C ARG A 82 -9.90 0.57 -4.88
N GLN A 83 -10.74 0.71 -3.87
CA GLN A 83 -11.23 -0.39 -3.05
C GLN A 83 -12.73 -0.56 -3.30
N PHE A 84 -13.18 -1.79 -3.50
CA PHE A 84 -14.59 -2.09 -3.71
C PHE A 84 -14.94 -3.43 -3.04
N PRO A 85 -16.11 -3.56 -2.38
CA PRO A 85 -16.54 -4.83 -1.82
C PRO A 85 -16.51 -5.92 -2.90
N ALA A 86 -15.78 -7.00 -2.66
CA ALA A 86 -15.83 -8.13 -3.55
C ALA A 86 -17.26 -8.67 -3.50
N SER A 87 -17.89 -8.81 -4.66
CA SER A 87 -19.30 -9.17 -4.76
C SER A 87 -19.51 -10.60 -4.23
N CYS A 88 -19.77 -10.72 -2.93
CA CYS A 88 -20.30 -11.94 -2.33
C CYS A 88 -21.64 -11.60 -1.68
N LEU A 89 -22.68 -12.32 -2.10
CA LEU A 89 -24.11 -12.03 -1.97
C LEU A 89 -24.67 -11.94 -0.55
N THR A 90 -23.84 -11.82 0.49
CA THR A 90 -24.29 -11.56 1.85
C THR A 90 -23.10 -11.12 2.69
N VAL A 91 -22.99 -9.81 2.96
CA VAL A 91 -22.18 -9.35 4.09
C VAL A 91 -22.83 -9.96 5.33
N LYS A 92 -22.22 -11.01 5.88
CA LYS A 92 -22.65 -11.64 7.14
C LYS A 92 -22.11 -10.90 8.37
N GLY A 93 -21.30 -9.85 8.15
CA GLY A 93 -20.76 -9.00 9.20
C GLY A 93 -21.80 -8.04 9.77
N THR A 94 -21.63 -7.68 11.04
CA THR A 94 -22.36 -6.56 11.64
C THR A 94 -21.86 -5.24 11.04
N GLU A 95 -22.68 -4.19 11.07
CA GLU A 95 -22.27 -2.85 10.60
C GLU A 95 -20.99 -2.35 11.29
N SER A 96 -20.85 -2.65 12.59
CA SER A 96 -19.63 -2.38 13.36
C SER A 96 -18.43 -3.13 12.79
N ALA A 97 -18.56 -4.43 12.51
CA ALA A 97 -17.46 -5.23 11.96
C ALA A 97 -17.01 -4.72 10.58
N VAL A 98 -17.94 -4.27 9.74
CA VAL A 98 -17.64 -3.67 8.43
C VAL A 98 -16.89 -2.36 8.58
N LYS A 99 -17.34 -1.49 9.51
CA LYS A 99 -16.67 -0.22 9.81
C LYS A 99 -15.25 -0.46 10.33
N ASP A 100 -15.10 -1.35 11.31
CA ASP A 100 -13.81 -1.67 11.92
C ASP A 100 -12.84 -2.28 10.89
N PHE A 101 -13.32 -3.17 10.02
CA PHE A 101 -12.54 -3.73 8.91
C PHE A 101 -12.04 -2.63 7.96
N HIS A 102 -12.92 -1.68 7.60
CA HIS A 102 -12.57 -0.58 6.71
C HIS A 102 -11.55 0.38 7.35
N GLU A 103 -11.71 0.71 8.63
CA GLU A 103 -10.74 1.51 9.39
C GLU A 103 -9.37 0.83 9.44
N MET A 104 -9.33 -0.49 9.63
CA MET A 104 -8.08 -1.24 9.60
C MET A 104 -7.42 -1.19 8.21
N MET A 105 -8.17 -1.43 7.13
CA MET A 105 -7.61 -1.31 5.78
C MET A 105 -7.05 0.10 5.49
N GLN A 106 -7.73 1.15 5.93
CA GLN A 106 -7.26 2.53 5.79
C GLN A 106 -5.98 2.76 6.59
N HIS A 107 -5.91 2.27 7.83
CA HIS A 107 -4.70 2.34 8.65
C HIS A 107 -3.51 1.69 7.94
N GLU A 108 -3.67 0.45 7.46
CA GLU A 108 -2.61 -0.28 6.76
C GLU A 108 -2.19 0.41 5.46
N SER A 109 -3.15 0.96 4.70
CA SER A 109 -2.85 1.71 3.48
C SER A 109 -2.04 2.98 3.78
N ASN A 110 -2.34 3.67 4.88
CA ASN A 110 -1.58 4.84 5.30
C ASN A 110 -0.17 4.47 5.82
N GLN A 111 -0.04 3.32 6.50
CA GLN A 111 1.26 2.76 6.90
C GLN A 111 2.13 2.48 5.67
N ASP A 112 1.57 1.84 4.64
CA ASP A 112 2.25 1.57 3.37
C ASP A 112 2.78 2.88 2.72
N VAL A 113 1.97 3.93 2.68
CA VAL A 113 2.38 5.25 2.14
C VAL A 113 3.51 5.86 2.96
N ASN A 114 3.44 5.79 4.29
CA ASN A 114 4.48 6.31 5.18
C ASN A 114 5.81 5.57 4.98
N GLU A 115 5.77 4.25 4.83
CA GLU A 115 6.97 3.44 4.61
C GLU A 115 7.61 3.72 3.24
N ILE A 116 6.79 3.95 2.20
CA ILE A 116 7.26 4.39 0.89
C ILE A 116 7.99 5.73 1.01
N ASN A 117 7.39 6.73 1.66
CA ASN A 117 8.00 8.05 1.84
C ASN A 117 9.32 7.94 2.62
N ARG A 118 9.34 7.18 3.73
CA ARG A 118 10.54 6.93 4.52
C ARG A 118 11.66 6.28 3.70
N THR A 119 11.31 5.30 2.87
CA THR A 119 12.28 4.62 2.00
C THR A 119 12.85 5.58 0.96
N LEU A 120 12.00 6.40 0.35
CA LEU A 120 12.43 7.43 -0.62
C LEU A 120 13.37 8.45 0.04
N ASP A 121 13.04 8.95 1.22
CA ASP A 121 13.89 9.89 1.97
C ASP A 121 15.26 9.28 2.29
N LYS A 122 15.30 8.01 2.70
CA LYS A 122 16.56 7.31 2.98
C LYS A 122 17.44 7.19 1.73
N LEU A 123 16.84 6.85 0.58
CA LEU A 123 17.57 6.74 -0.68
C LEU A 123 18.15 8.10 -1.12
N LEU A 124 17.42 9.20 -0.92
CA LEU A 124 17.92 10.56 -1.21
C LEU A 124 19.11 10.94 -0.32
N LEU A 125 19.07 10.57 0.96
CA LEU A 125 20.17 10.83 1.89
C LEU A 125 21.43 10.02 1.52
N GLU A 126 21.27 8.74 1.16
CA GLU A 126 22.38 7.87 0.74
C GLU A 126 23.05 8.38 -0.55
N ASP A 127 22.27 8.82 -1.53
CA ASP A 127 22.77 9.38 -2.79
C ASP A 127 23.59 10.66 -2.54
N SER A 128 23.07 11.55 -1.68
CA SER A 128 23.75 12.79 -1.28
C SER A 128 25.09 12.53 -0.57
N LEU A 129 25.18 11.49 0.27
CA LEU A 129 26.42 11.11 0.95
C LEU A 129 27.44 10.53 -0.04
N SER A 130 26.98 9.72 -1.00
CA SER A 130 27.84 9.13 -2.02
C SER A 130 28.45 10.19 -2.96
N ASP A 131 27.70 11.26 -3.26
CA ASP A 131 28.20 12.39 -4.03
C ASP A 131 29.25 13.22 -3.28
N ILE A 132 29.16 13.30 -1.95
CA ILE A 132 30.17 13.98 -1.12
C ILE A 132 31.47 13.15 -1.11
N GLU A 133 31.39 11.84 -0.91
CA GLU A 133 32.55 10.93 -0.88
C GLU A 133 33.26 10.84 -2.24
N ARG A 134 32.53 10.95 -3.35
CA ARG A 134 33.13 10.91 -4.70
C ARG A 134 33.85 12.20 -5.09
N ASN A 135 33.53 13.30 -4.42
CA ASN A 135 34.08 14.64 -4.68
C ASN A 135 35.14 15.08 -3.65
N SER A 136 35.52 14.22 -2.69
CA SER A 136 36.63 14.42 -1.74
C SER A 136 37.88 13.66 -2.15
#